data_AF-A0A2J7QTR1-F1
#
_entry.id   AF-A0A2J7QTR1-F1
#
_cell.length_a   1.000
_cell.length_b   1.000
_cell.length_c   1.000
_cell.angle_alpha   90.00
_cell.angle_beta   90.00
_cell.angle_gamma   90.00
#
_symmetry.space_group_name_H-M   'P 1'
#
loop_
_entity.id
_entity.type
_entity.pdbx_description
1 polymer ?
#
loop_
_entity_poly.entity_id
_entity_poly.type
_entity_poly.pdbx_seq_one_letter_code
_entity_poly.pdbx_strand_id
1 'polypeptide(L)'
;MAEGRRKVRVEERLKIKIGEAKNLQCRTHGSVNQRDVYCTLSLDQEEIFRTSTMERTLDPFFGEEFQFEVPRRFRYLSVYVYDRDRHLKQDKVLGKVAIKREDLHTYHNKDHWFPIVPVDADSEVQGKANIEVKLDPVLKGEADVGQQNSRVTVRLIECSDLTIKNGNCDPFANVTMCYSNSKQESRRTKVKRKTVSPHFDEVLVFELPNSRGQNHDRDTYSLQHEQDVEFSELRITLWHDSPGMADNMFLGEVKIPLRGLQQQQFAASNKWYFLQPRSHKNHSYSRSPGNSGFPPGTHQDSLGTLRLNIHYTADHVFSSHVYDPLRQLILQSTQIEPVTSSAAYILGEIVTSKVDAAQPLVRVFMHYGEIVPMIRALARWEISKVTDANTIFRGNTLVSKMMDEAMKLAGLHYLHNTLRSSLDLVFRERKPCEIDPARVRDPAMIEANLTNLKEYVENIFEAITTSALHCPSLMCQMFHDLKELASTRFPDNREVRYSVISGFIFLRFFAPAILGPKLFDLTTEQIVSIYCI
;
A
#
# COMPACT_ATOMS: atom_id res chain seq x y z
N MET A 1 1.06 37.15 -1.34
CA MET A 1 1.42 36.82 -2.73
C MET A 1 0.78 35.49 -3.07
N ALA A 2 0.12 35.43 -4.23
CA ALA A 2 -0.87 34.42 -4.59
C ALA A 2 -0.31 33.00 -4.70
N GLU A 3 -0.67 32.12 -3.77
CA GLU A 3 -0.48 30.67 -3.86
C GLU A 3 -1.60 30.08 -4.72
N GLY A 4 -1.61 30.41 -6.02
CA GLY A 4 -2.39 29.67 -7.00
C GLY A 4 -1.77 28.29 -7.17
N ARG A 5 -2.03 27.38 -6.22
CA ARG A 5 -1.65 25.96 -6.30
C ARG A 5 -2.17 25.42 -7.63
N ARG A 6 -1.27 25.26 -8.60
CA ARG A 6 -1.52 24.39 -9.76
C ARG A 6 -2.05 23.07 -9.18
N LYS A 7 -3.27 22.68 -9.55
CA LYS A 7 -3.87 21.42 -9.13
C LYS A 7 -3.09 20.28 -9.78
N VAL A 8 -1.95 19.94 -9.20
CA VAL A 8 -1.14 18.79 -9.58
C VAL A 8 -1.77 17.58 -8.91
N ARG A 9 -2.12 16.57 -9.70
CA ARG A 9 -2.57 15.29 -9.16
C ARG A 9 -1.33 14.53 -8.74
N VAL A 10 -1.28 14.10 -7.48
CA VAL A 10 -0.19 13.25 -7.01
C VAL A 10 -0.65 11.80 -7.15
N GLU A 11 0.05 11.03 -7.99
CA GLU A 11 -0.10 9.58 -8.06
C GLU A 11 0.99 8.95 -7.21
N GLU A 12 0.57 8.18 -6.22
CA GLU A 12 1.47 7.58 -5.25
C GLU A 12 1.43 6.07 -5.42
N ARG A 13 2.59 5.44 -5.56
CA ARG A 13 2.71 3.99 -5.69
C ARG A 13 3.64 3.47 -4.63
N LEU A 14 3.22 2.36 -4.01
CA LEU A 14 4.05 1.60 -3.09
C LEU A 14 4.24 0.20 -3.67
N LYS A 15 5.50 -0.17 -3.82
CA LYS A 15 5.93 -1.53 -4.08
C LYS A 15 6.73 -2.01 -2.87
N ILE A 16 6.33 -3.11 -2.26
CA ILE A 16 6.99 -3.67 -1.09
C ILE A 16 7.17 -5.17 -1.24
N LYS A 17 8.39 -5.65 -0.98
CA LYS A 17 8.70 -7.07 -0.85
C LYS A 17 8.88 -7.42 0.62
N ILE A 18 8.06 -8.34 1.11
CA ILE A 18 8.22 -8.92 2.44
C ILE A 18 9.13 -10.13 2.27
N GLY A 19 10.38 -9.99 2.72
CA GLY A 19 11.42 -10.99 2.53
C GLY A 19 11.27 -12.16 3.50
N GLU A 20 11.95 -12.05 4.64
CA GLU A 20 11.98 -13.07 5.67
C GLU A 20 11.97 -12.40 7.05
N ALA A 21 11.42 -13.10 8.04
CA ALA A 21 11.60 -12.74 9.44
C ALA A 21 12.63 -13.67 10.08
N LYS A 22 13.36 -13.18 11.08
CA LYS A 22 14.35 -13.95 11.83
C LYS A 22 14.23 -13.77 13.34
N ASN A 23 14.59 -14.81 14.07
CA ASN A 23 14.64 -14.83 15.53
C ASN A 23 13.28 -14.51 16.18
N LEU A 24 12.18 -15.04 15.62
CA LEU A 24 10.88 -14.92 16.27
C LEU A 24 10.85 -15.74 17.55
N GLN A 25 10.21 -15.22 18.60
CA GLN A 25 10.17 -15.87 19.91
C GLN A 25 9.33 -17.15 19.88
N CYS A 26 9.69 -18.17 20.65
CA CYS A 26 8.90 -19.41 20.82
C CYS A 26 7.54 -19.20 21.52
N ARG A 27 6.59 -20.12 21.32
CA ARG A 27 5.34 -20.15 22.11
C ARG A 27 5.68 -20.52 23.57
N THR A 28 5.08 -19.82 24.54
CA THR A 28 5.28 -20.09 25.97
C THR A 28 4.55 -21.35 26.46
N HIS A 29 3.49 -21.80 25.78
CA HIS A 29 2.76 -23.03 26.05
C HIS A 29 2.40 -23.76 24.74
N GLY A 30 2.53 -25.09 24.69
CA GLY A 30 2.23 -25.91 23.51
C GLY A 30 3.46 -26.39 22.75
N SER A 31 3.36 -26.62 21.43
CA SER A 31 4.47 -27.03 20.56
C SER A 31 5.59 -25.97 20.59
N VAL A 32 6.56 -26.21 21.47
CA VAL A 32 7.49 -25.20 22.02
C VAL A 32 8.35 -24.51 20.95
N ASN A 33 8.50 -25.07 19.75
CA ASN A 33 9.57 -24.67 18.83
C ASN A 33 9.09 -24.15 17.46
N GLN A 34 7.80 -23.97 17.24
CA GLN A 34 7.26 -23.73 15.90
C GLN A 34 6.01 -22.83 15.94
N ARG A 35 5.90 -21.90 14.97
CA ARG A 35 4.74 -21.01 14.76
C ARG A 35 4.27 -21.07 13.32
N ASP A 36 3.00 -20.75 13.13
CA ASP A 36 2.42 -20.58 11.79
C ASP A 36 2.33 -19.07 11.53
N VAL A 37 3.31 -18.53 10.82
CA VAL A 37 3.52 -17.08 10.74
C VAL A 37 3.00 -16.52 9.43
N TYR A 38 2.30 -15.38 9.50
CA TYR A 38 1.99 -14.57 8.32
C TYR A 38 2.16 -13.09 8.64
N CYS A 39 2.30 -12.27 7.60
CA CYS A 39 2.34 -10.82 7.73
C CYS A 39 1.09 -10.19 7.12
N THR A 40 0.69 -9.05 7.67
CA THR A 40 -0.26 -8.13 7.02
C THR A 40 0.43 -6.79 6.79
N LEU A 41 0.14 -6.20 5.64
CA LEU A 41 0.59 -4.87 5.25
C LEU A 41 -0.56 -3.90 5.43
N SER A 42 -0.36 -2.87 6.23
CA SER A 42 -1.36 -1.85 6.50
C SER A 42 -0.85 -0.45 6.23
N LEU A 43 -1.72 0.40 5.68
CA LEU A 43 -1.55 1.85 5.69
C LEU A 43 -2.42 2.41 6.82
N ASP A 44 -1.78 2.88 7.89
CA ASP A 44 -2.42 3.18 9.17
C ASP A 44 -3.27 1.97 9.67
N GLN A 45 -4.60 2.05 9.68
CA GLN A 45 -5.51 0.96 10.08
C GLN A 45 -6.02 0.10 8.93
N GLU A 46 -5.79 0.51 7.68
CA GLU A 46 -6.31 -0.20 6.52
C GLU A 46 -5.36 -1.30 6.12
N GLU A 47 -5.75 -2.55 6.34
CA GLU A 47 -5.06 -3.71 5.78
C GLU A 47 -5.20 -3.71 4.26
N ILE A 48 -4.07 -3.67 3.56
CA ILE A 48 -4.01 -3.68 2.10
C ILE A 48 -3.80 -5.12 1.60
N PHE A 49 -2.88 -5.85 2.22
CA PHE A 49 -2.52 -7.20 1.81
C PHE A 49 -2.14 -8.10 3.00
N ARG A 50 -2.28 -9.40 2.77
CA ARG A 50 -1.85 -10.47 3.69
C ARG A 50 -0.99 -11.47 2.93
N THR A 51 0.13 -11.88 3.52
CA THR A 51 0.98 -12.94 2.96
C THR A 51 0.37 -14.31 3.18
N SER A 52 0.86 -15.29 2.43
CA SER A 52 0.67 -16.71 2.73
C SER A 52 1.20 -17.05 4.13
N THR A 53 0.60 -18.04 4.77
CA THR A 53 1.03 -18.51 6.10
C THR A 53 2.18 -19.50 5.95
N MET A 54 3.32 -19.20 6.57
CA MET A 54 4.46 -20.09 6.67
C MET A 54 4.33 -20.93 7.94
N GLU A 55 4.10 -22.22 7.77
CA GLU A 55 3.86 -23.12 8.90
C GLU A 55 5.15 -23.56 9.57
N ARG A 56 5.04 -23.82 10.88
CA ARG A 56 6.03 -24.52 11.67
C ARG A 56 7.47 -23.97 11.62
N THR A 57 7.62 -22.64 11.66
CA THR A 57 8.94 -21.98 11.61
C THR A 57 9.00 -20.74 12.50
N LEU A 58 10.20 -20.40 12.97
CA LEU A 58 10.53 -19.14 13.67
C LEU A 58 11.31 -18.16 12.78
N ASP A 59 11.73 -18.63 11.60
CA ASP A 59 12.44 -17.85 10.59
C ASP A 59 11.71 -17.98 9.23
N PRO A 60 10.47 -17.46 9.12
CA PRO A 60 9.67 -17.62 7.92
C PRO A 60 10.26 -16.82 6.75
N PHE A 61 10.36 -17.47 5.59
CA PHE A 61 10.64 -16.82 4.31
C PHE A 61 9.34 -16.68 3.54
N PHE A 62 8.88 -15.44 3.33
CA PHE A 62 7.67 -15.14 2.57
C PHE A 62 8.01 -14.94 1.09
N GLY A 63 8.98 -14.07 0.80
CA GLY A 63 9.41 -13.76 -0.57
C GLY A 63 8.35 -13.07 -1.44
N GLU A 64 7.24 -12.63 -0.85
CA GLU A 64 6.09 -12.06 -1.55
C GLU A 64 6.29 -10.57 -1.82
N GLU A 65 5.89 -10.13 -3.01
CA GLU A 65 6.00 -8.75 -3.47
C GLU A 65 4.61 -8.22 -3.85
N PHE A 66 4.30 -7.03 -3.33
CA PHE A 66 3.04 -6.35 -3.54
C PHE A 66 3.29 -4.98 -4.15
N GLN A 67 2.48 -4.61 -5.14
CA GLN A 67 2.52 -3.29 -5.76
C GLN A 67 1.10 -2.75 -5.86
N PHE A 68 0.88 -1.54 -5.36
CA PHE A 68 -0.44 -0.91 -5.36
C PHE A 68 -0.33 0.62 -5.41
N GLU A 69 -1.41 1.24 -5.89
CA GLU A 69 -1.60 2.69 -5.80
C GLU A 69 -2.10 3.04 -4.40
N VAL A 70 -1.51 4.04 -3.79
CA VAL A 70 -1.85 4.46 -2.43
C VAL A 70 -3.24 5.09 -2.45
N PRO A 71 -4.24 4.49 -1.77
CA PRO A 71 -5.64 4.89 -1.89
C PRO A 71 -5.94 6.25 -1.25
N ARG A 72 -5.18 6.60 -0.21
CA ARG A 72 -5.32 7.83 0.56
C ARG A 72 -4.02 8.19 1.27
N ARG A 73 -3.89 9.46 1.66
CA ARG A 73 -2.77 9.91 2.47
C ARG A 73 -2.76 9.15 3.79
N PHE A 74 -1.61 8.57 4.12
CA PHE A 74 -1.38 7.78 5.33
C PHE A 74 -0.23 8.37 6.15
N ARG A 75 -0.13 8.00 7.43
CA ARG A 75 0.96 8.42 8.32
C ARG A 75 2.04 7.34 8.45
N TYR A 76 1.64 6.08 8.57
CA TYR A 76 2.53 4.94 8.74
C TYR A 76 2.24 3.83 7.74
N LEU A 77 3.31 3.27 7.18
CA LEU A 77 3.33 1.95 6.57
C LEU A 77 3.67 0.95 7.68
N SER A 78 2.75 0.05 8.00
CA SER A 78 2.92 -0.95 9.05
C SER A 78 2.91 -2.36 8.47
N VAL A 79 3.85 -3.19 8.90
CA VAL A 79 3.84 -4.62 8.64
C VAL A 79 3.67 -5.36 9.96
N TYR A 80 2.50 -5.94 10.19
CA TYR A 80 2.20 -6.70 11.39
C TYR A 80 2.55 -8.17 11.18
N VAL A 81 3.22 -8.78 12.16
CA VAL A 81 3.58 -10.19 12.15
C VAL A 81 2.62 -10.93 13.09
N TYR A 82 1.96 -11.95 12.56
CA TYR A 82 0.97 -12.74 13.29
C TYR A 82 1.41 -14.18 13.45
N ASP A 83 1.02 -14.78 14.57
CA ASP A 83 1.00 -16.22 14.79
C ASP A 83 -0.43 -16.72 14.64
N ARG A 84 -0.65 -17.51 13.59
CA ARG A 84 -1.91 -18.18 13.32
C ARG A 84 -2.05 -19.35 14.29
N ASP A 85 -3.04 -19.28 15.16
CA ASP A 85 -3.37 -20.38 16.05
C ASP A 85 -4.76 -20.89 15.70
N ARG A 86 -4.81 -22.06 15.05
CA ARG A 86 -6.05 -22.69 14.60
C ARG A 86 -7.02 -22.99 15.76
N HIS A 87 -6.55 -22.98 17.00
CA HIS A 87 -7.36 -23.21 18.19
C HIS A 87 -7.89 -21.91 18.83
N LEU A 88 -7.40 -20.74 18.43
CA LEU A 88 -7.87 -19.45 18.92
C LEU A 88 -8.88 -18.83 17.95
N LYS A 89 -9.82 -18.05 18.49
CA LYS A 89 -10.79 -17.28 17.69
C LYS A 89 -10.14 -16.13 16.93
N GLN A 90 -8.97 -15.66 17.38
CA GLN A 90 -8.24 -14.54 16.81
C GLN A 90 -6.75 -14.85 16.81
N ASP A 91 -6.10 -14.62 15.66
CA ASP A 91 -4.67 -14.80 15.49
C ASP A 91 -3.89 -13.80 16.36
N LYS A 92 -2.79 -14.26 16.97
CA LYS A 92 -2.02 -13.46 17.92
C LYS A 92 -1.03 -12.57 17.18
N VAL A 93 -1.09 -11.27 17.42
CA VAL A 93 -0.06 -10.32 16.95
C VAL A 93 1.24 -10.57 17.73
N LEU A 94 2.33 -10.86 17.03
CA LEU A 94 3.66 -10.99 17.62
C LEU A 94 4.36 -9.64 17.77
N GLY A 95 4.15 -8.75 16.81
CA GLY A 95 4.73 -7.42 16.77
C GLY A 95 4.48 -6.76 15.42
N LYS A 96 5.09 -5.59 15.21
CA LYS A 96 5.02 -4.90 13.92
C LYS A 96 6.32 -4.19 13.58
N VAL A 97 6.48 -3.84 12.31
CA VAL A 97 7.40 -2.82 11.83
C VAL A 97 6.56 -1.65 11.37
N ALA A 98 6.83 -0.43 11.87
CA ALA A 98 6.09 0.77 11.47
C ALA A 98 7.07 1.83 10.95
N ILE A 99 6.90 2.24 9.70
CA ILE A 99 7.74 3.22 9.03
C ILE A 99 6.86 4.43 8.73
N LYS A 100 7.28 5.63 9.15
CA LYS A 100 6.53 6.82 8.80
C LYS A 100 6.60 7.05 7.30
N ARG A 101 5.51 7.56 6.73
CA ARG A 101 5.44 7.96 5.32
C ARG A 101 6.60 8.89 4.94
N GLU A 102 6.92 9.85 5.80
CA GLU A 102 8.01 10.80 5.58
C GLU A 102 9.39 10.13 5.49
N ASP A 103 9.59 8.97 6.09
CA ASP A 103 10.87 8.26 6.13
C ASP A 103 11.01 7.20 5.01
N LEU A 104 9.95 6.92 4.24
CA LEU A 104 9.96 5.86 3.22
C LEU A 104 11.03 6.05 2.15
N HIS A 105 11.33 7.30 1.79
CA HIS A 105 12.37 7.61 0.81
C HIS A 105 13.77 7.16 1.23
N THR A 106 14.04 7.07 2.54
CA THR A 106 15.32 6.61 3.10
C THR A 106 15.61 5.15 2.75
N TYR A 107 14.55 4.33 2.60
CA TYR A 107 14.64 2.89 2.36
C TYR A 107 14.38 2.50 0.90
N HIS A 108 14.30 3.48 0.00
CA HIS A 108 13.91 3.28 -1.38
C HIS A 108 14.86 2.33 -2.13
N ASN A 109 14.28 1.29 -2.72
CA ASN A 109 14.94 0.27 -3.56
C ASN A 109 16.12 -0.44 -2.88
N LYS A 110 16.02 -0.68 -1.56
CA LYS A 110 17.06 -1.31 -0.76
C LYS A 110 16.45 -2.31 0.21
N ASP A 111 17.06 -3.50 0.31
CA ASP A 111 16.73 -4.47 1.35
C ASP A 111 17.21 -3.96 2.71
N HIS A 112 16.30 -3.86 3.66
CA HIS A 112 16.58 -3.42 5.02
C HIS A 112 15.98 -4.37 6.05
N TRP A 113 16.74 -4.63 7.11
CA TRP A 113 16.27 -5.35 8.29
C TRP A 113 15.71 -4.36 9.31
N PHE A 114 14.43 -4.55 9.64
CA PHE A 114 13.75 -3.74 10.64
C PHE A 114 13.54 -4.56 11.92
N PRO A 115 13.78 -3.98 13.10
CA PRO A 115 13.41 -4.62 14.36
C PRO A 115 11.90 -4.71 14.47
N ILE A 116 11.39 -5.87 14.90
CA ILE A 116 9.98 -6.04 15.21
C ILE A 116 9.75 -5.40 16.59
N VAL A 117 8.79 -4.48 16.67
CA VAL A 117 8.43 -3.78 17.91
C VAL A 117 7.10 -4.29 18.47
N PRO A 118 6.91 -4.24 19.80
CA PRO A 118 5.64 -4.64 20.42
C PRO A 118 4.46 -3.79 19.93
N VAL A 119 3.29 -4.43 19.86
CA VAL A 119 2.02 -3.75 19.60
C VAL A 119 1.33 -3.48 20.93
N ASP A 120 1.23 -2.20 21.30
CA ASP A 120 0.58 -1.74 22.50
C ASP A 120 -0.24 -0.46 22.22
N ALA A 121 -1.00 0.02 23.21
CA ALA A 121 -1.86 1.19 23.03
C ALA A 121 -1.08 2.46 22.65
N ASP A 122 0.21 2.55 23.01
CA ASP A 122 1.07 3.69 22.71
C ASP A 122 1.63 3.58 21.28
N SER A 123 1.99 2.37 20.82
CA SER A 123 2.48 2.14 19.45
C SER A 123 1.36 2.19 18.40
N GLU A 124 0.09 2.06 18.80
CA GLU A 124 -1.10 2.16 17.95
C GLU A 124 -1.74 3.57 17.91
N VAL A 125 -1.14 4.57 18.58
CA VAL A 125 -1.68 5.95 18.58
C VAL A 125 -1.67 6.54 17.18
N GLN A 126 -2.83 7.05 16.78
CA GLN A 126 -3.05 7.72 15.51
C GLN A 126 -4.21 8.71 15.62
N GLY A 127 -4.51 9.40 14.53
CA GLY A 127 -5.56 10.40 14.49
C GLY A 127 -5.12 11.77 15.01
N LYS A 128 -6.09 12.66 15.09
CA LYS A 128 -5.90 14.08 15.45
C LYS A 128 -7.13 14.62 16.18
N ALA A 129 -6.92 15.65 16.99
CA ALA A 129 -7.98 16.36 17.71
C ALA A 129 -8.00 17.83 17.33
N ASN A 130 -9.19 18.37 17.07
CA ASN A 130 -9.43 19.80 16.89
C ASN A 130 -9.74 20.44 18.24
N ILE A 131 -8.87 21.35 18.66
CA ILE A 131 -8.94 22.00 19.96
C ILE A 131 -8.87 23.50 19.75
N GLU A 132 -9.83 24.21 20.35
CA GLU A 132 -9.83 25.67 20.46
C GLU A 132 -9.52 26.06 21.90
N VAL A 133 -8.48 26.89 22.08
CA VAL A 133 -8.12 27.46 23.39
C VAL A 133 -8.36 28.97 23.36
N LYS A 134 -9.03 29.50 24.37
CA LYS A 134 -9.23 30.93 24.63
C LYS A 134 -8.74 31.27 26.02
N LEU A 135 -8.04 32.38 26.13
CA LEU A 135 -7.47 32.89 27.37
C LEU A 135 -8.12 34.24 27.66
N ASP A 136 -8.75 34.37 28.82
CA ASP A 136 -9.40 35.60 29.24
C ASP A 136 -8.53 36.33 30.30
N PRO A 137 -8.16 37.60 30.08
CA PRO A 137 -7.40 38.38 31.05
C PRO A 137 -8.27 38.85 32.22
N VAL A 138 -7.65 39.04 33.40
CA VAL A 138 -8.30 39.78 34.50
C VAL A 138 -8.22 41.27 34.19
N LEU A 139 -9.36 41.95 34.13
CA LEU A 139 -9.40 43.41 34.28
C LEU A 139 -9.22 43.74 35.77
N LYS A 140 -7.97 43.82 36.26
CA LYS A 140 -7.71 44.51 37.52
C LYS A 140 -7.73 46.01 37.21
N GLY A 141 -8.43 46.79 38.06
CA GLY A 141 -8.53 48.24 37.93
C GLY A 141 -7.16 48.91 37.82
N GLU A 142 -7.16 50.10 37.22
CA GLU A 142 -5.98 50.86 36.80
C GLU A 142 -4.84 50.85 37.83
N ALA A 143 -3.62 50.63 37.33
CA ALA A 143 -2.33 50.56 38.00
C ALA A 143 -1.85 49.19 38.53
N ASP A 144 -1.68 48.20 37.64
CA ASP A 144 -0.51 47.30 37.72
C ASP A 144 -0.19 46.64 36.36
N VAL A 145 1.09 46.50 36.02
CA VAL A 145 1.61 46.17 34.67
C VAL A 145 1.70 44.64 34.43
N GLY A 146 0.91 43.84 35.14
CA GLY A 146 0.87 42.38 35.03
C GLY A 146 -0.41 41.87 34.38
N GLN A 147 -0.45 41.75 33.04
CA GLN A 147 -1.59 41.18 32.33
C GLN A 147 -1.58 39.65 32.43
N GLN A 148 -1.95 39.08 33.58
CA GLN A 148 -2.11 37.64 33.75
C GLN A 148 -3.52 37.17 33.34
N ASN A 149 -3.58 36.09 32.57
CA ASN A 149 -4.82 35.40 32.23
C ASN A 149 -5.30 34.60 33.45
N SER A 150 -6.54 34.82 33.91
CA SER A 150 -7.10 34.06 35.05
C SER A 150 -7.93 32.87 34.63
N ARG A 151 -8.37 32.83 33.36
CA ARG A 151 -9.31 31.83 32.88
C ARG A 151 -8.89 31.29 31.52
N VAL A 152 -8.87 29.97 31.40
CA VAL A 152 -8.68 29.27 30.13
C VAL A 152 -9.97 28.54 29.76
N THR A 153 -10.53 28.89 28.62
CA THR A 153 -11.64 28.17 28.01
C THR A 153 -11.08 27.23 26.93
N VAL A 154 -11.33 25.94 27.10
CA VAL A 154 -10.90 24.87 26.20
C VAL A 154 -12.12 24.25 25.56
N ARG A 155 -12.23 24.30 24.23
CA ARG A 155 -13.27 23.63 23.48
C ARG A 155 -12.66 22.48 22.69
N LEU A 156 -13.05 21.26 23.05
CA LEU A 156 -12.74 20.08 22.25
C LEU A 156 -13.86 19.92 21.23
N ILE A 157 -13.58 20.25 19.97
CA ILE A 157 -14.59 20.28 18.91
C ILE A 157 -14.84 18.86 18.41
N GLU A 158 -13.82 18.26 17.81
CA GLU A 158 -13.91 16.95 17.18
C GLU A 158 -12.56 16.24 17.11
N CYS A 159 -12.59 14.93 16.85
CA CYS A 159 -11.41 14.15 16.50
C CYS A 159 -11.61 13.47 15.14
N SER A 160 -10.52 12.99 14.55
CA SER A 160 -10.52 12.26 13.29
C SER A 160 -9.56 11.08 13.36
N ASP A 161 -9.98 9.96 12.79
CA ASP A 161 -9.17 8.76 12.56
C ASP A 161 -8.58 8.16 13.84
N LEU A 162 -9.38 8.07 14.92
CA LEU A 162 -8.97 7.41 16.15
C LEU A 162 -8.79 5.89 15.96
N THR A 163 -7.93 5.29 16.77
CA THR A 163 -7.64 3.84 16.75
C THR A 163 -8.90 3.02 17.08
N ILE A 164 -9.19 2.01 16.26
CA ILE A 164 -10.21 1.00 16.49
C ILE A 164 -9.62 -0.15 17.31
N LYS A 165 -10.36 -0.63 18.30
CA LYS A 165 -10.03 -1.87 19.02
C LYS A 165 -11.19 -2.85 18.92
N ASN A 166 -10.91 -4.11 18.59
CA ASN A 166 -11.91 -5.17 18.51
C ASN A 166 -13.14 -4.78 17.65
N GLY A 167 -12.90 -4.03 16.57
CA GLY A 167 -13.94 -3.58 15.65
C GLY A 167 -14.78 -2.39 16.14
N ASN A 168 -14.47 -1.78 17.29
CA ASN A 168 -15.19 -0.61 17.77
C ASN A 168 -14.28 0.52 18.28
N CYS A 169 -14.81 1.73 18.35
CA CYS A 169 -14.20 2.89 19.01
C CYS A 169 -15.30 3.70 19.70
N ASP A 170 -15.26 3.74 21.03
CA ASP A 170 -16.18 4.51 21.88
C ASP A 170 -15.39 5.60 22.64
N PRO A 171 -15.01 6.70 21.98
CA PRO A 171 -14.06 7.66 22.53
C PRO A 171 -14.67 8.61 23.57
N PHE A 172 -13.87 8.95 24.57
CA PHE A 172 -14.05 10.09 25.47
C PHE A 172 -12.71 10.79 25.74
N ALA A 173 -12.74 12.05 26.17
CA ALA A 173 -11.55 12.81 26.52
C ALA A 173 -11.53 13.16 28.01
N ASN A 174 -10.33 13.11 28.60
CA ASN A 174 -10.03 13.79 29.86
C ASN A 174 -9.17 15.01 29.55
N VAL A 175 -9.66 16.19 29.92
CA VAL A 175 -8.98 17.47 29.76
C VAL A 175 -8.46 17.89 31.12
N THR A 176 -7.14 17.92 31.25
CA THR A 176 -6.41 18.19 32.49
C THR A 176 -5.64 19.49 32.34
N MET A 177 -5.90 20.45 33.21
CA MET A 177 -5.10 21.65 33.37
C MET A 177 -4.05 21.42 34.47
N CYS A 178 -2.78 21.57 34.12
CA CYS A 178 -1.65 21.53 35.05
C CYS A 178 -1.21 22.96 35.41
N TYR A 179 -1.02 23.22 36.69
CA TYR A 179 -0.60 24.53 37.22
C TYR A 179 0.90 24.52 37.59
N SER A 180 1.51 25.71 37.73
CA SER A 180 2.93 25.87 38.08
C SER A 180 3.31 25.25 39.44
N ASN A 181 2.35 25.15 40.37
CA ASN A 181 2.52 24.54 41.69
C ASN A 181 2.30 23.00 41.70
N SER A 182 2.29 22.36 40.53
CA SER A 182 2.02 20.92 40.35
C SER A 182 0.60 20.46 40.69
N LYS A 183 -0.33 21.35 41.09
CA LYS A 183 -1.75 20.99 41.16
C LYS A 183 -2.28 20.70 39.77
N GLN A 184 -3.31 19.85 39.69
CA GLN A 184 -3.97 19.50 38.45
C GLN A 184 -5.49 19.52 38.65
N GLU A 185 -6.21 20.07 37.68
CA GLU A 185 -7.67 20.00 37.61
C GLU A 185 -8.06 19.25 36.35
N SER A 186 -8.91 18.21 36.46
CA SER A 186 -9.31 17.38 35.32
C SER A 186 -10.82 17.37 35.15
N ARG A 187 -11.27 17.41 33.89
CA ARG A 187 -12.68 17.30 33.50
C ARG A 187 -12.82 16.30 32.37
N ARG A 188 -13.89 15.50 32.40
CA ARG A 188 -14.16 14.42 31.43
C ARG A 188 -15.32 14.79 30.52
N THR A 189 -15.19 14.49 29.23
CA THR A 189 -16.28 14.67 28.24
C THR A 189 -17.25 13.50 28.25
N LYS A 190 -18.39 13.66 27.56
CA LYS A 190 -19.30 12.54 27.33
C LYS A 190 -18.66 11.51 26.40
N VAL A 191 -18.98 10.24 26.61
CA VAL A 191 -18.58 9.15 25.71
C VAL A 191 -19.37 9.25 24.42
N LYS A 192 -18.69 9.23 23.28
CA LYS A 192 -19.30 9.06 21.95
C LYS A 192 -19.14 7.59 21.56
N ARG A 193 -20.17 6.99 20.96
CA ARG A 193 -20.19 5.55 20.67
C ARG A 193 -19.98 5.29 19.18
N LYS A 194 -19.27 4.20 18.89
CA LYS A 194 -19.07 3.62 17.54
C LYS A 194 -18.60 4.62 16.50
N THR A 195 -17.61 5.44 16.85
CA THR A 195 -17.05 6.43 15.93
C THR A 195 -15.56 6.64 16.15
N VAL A 196 -14.81 6.66 15.05
CA VAL A 196 -13.41 7.08 15.01
C VAL A 196 -13.24 8.58 14.79
N SER A 197 -14.33 9.28 14.52
CA SER A 197 -14.36 10.74 14.31
C SER A 197 -15.44 11.37 15.20
N PRO A 198 -15.28 11.34 16.54
CA PRO A 198 -16.26 11.89 17.46
C PRO A 198 -16.34 13.41 17.35
N HIS A 199 -17.57 13.92 17.28
CA HIS A 199 -17.87 15.34 17.47
C HIS A 199 -18.32 15.56 18.92
N PHE A 200 -17.48 16.20 19.73
CA PHE A 200 -17.77 16.49 21.14
C PHE A 200 -18.51 17.81 21.27
N ASP A 201 -17.92 18.87 20.74
CA ASP A 201 -18.31 20.27 20.90
C ASP A 201 -18.47 20.71 22.37
N GLU A 202 -17.62 20.17 23.25
CA GLU A 202 -17.70 20.42 24.68
C GLU A 202 -16.73 21.53 25.10
N VAL A 203 -17.25 22.50 25.86
CA VAL A 203 -16.50 23.65 26.39
C VAL A 203 -16.21 23.42 27.86
N LEU A 204 -14.92 23.44 28.22
CA LEU A 204 -14.42 23.24 29.57
C LEU A 204 -13.62 24.47 29.99
N VAL A 205 -13.92 24.99 31.17
CA VAL A 205 -13.36 26.26 31.66
C VAL A 205 -12.53 26.02 32.91
N PHE A 206 -11.29 26.46 32.92
CA PHE A 206 -10.35 26.34 34.05
C PHE A 206 -9.99 27.73 34.57
N GLU A 207 -9.92 27.88 35.89
CA GLU A 207 -9.65 29.16 36.56
C GLU A 207 -8.45 29.02 37.51
N LEU A 208 -7.66 30.08 37.67
CA LEU A 208 -6.55 30.07 38.62
C LEU A 208 -7.07 29.93 40.08
N PRO A 209 -6.44 29.08 40.91
CA PRO A 209 -6.93 28.74 42.26
C PRO A 209 -7.17 29.91 43.23
N ASN A 210 -6.58 31.09 42.98
CA ASN A 210 -6.68 32.27 43.86
C ASN A 210 -7.60 33.38 43.31
N SER A 211 -8.40 33.10 42.28
CA SER A 211 -9.28 34.11 41.66
C SER A 211 -10.61 34.35 42.39
N ARG A 212 -10.93 33.54 43.41
CA ARG A 212 -12.13 33.72 44.25
C ARG A 212 -11.73 34.44 45.53
N GLY A 213 -12.11 35.71 45.65
CA GLY A 213 -11.93 36.49 46.86
C GLY A 213 -12.48 35.75 48.08
N GLN A 214 -11.59 35.36 49.00
CA GLN A 214 -12.00 34.96 50.33
C GLN A 214 -12.47 36.22 51.06
N ASN A 215 -13.79 36.35 51.22
CA ASN A 215 -14.32 36.99 52.42
C ASN A 215 -14.00 36.05 53.58
N HIS A 216 -12.91 36.30 54.30
CA HIS A 216 -12.80 35.82 55.66
C HIS A 216 -12.12 36.87 56.52
N ASP A 217 -12.77 37.15 57.63
CA ASP A 217 -12.37 38.07 58.68
C ASP A 217 -10.92 37.90 59.12
N ARG A 218 -10.41 39.05 59.57
CA ARG A 218 -9.13 39.35 60.20
C ARG A 218 -8.41 38.23 60.95
N ASP A 219 -7.09 38.37 60.85
CA ASP A 219 -6.04 37.94 61.79
C ASP A 219 -5.62 36.48 61.75
N THR A 220 -4.53 36.19 61.03
CA THR A 220 -3.34 35.48 61.55
C THR A 220 -2.19 35.65 60.54
N TYR A 221 -1.07 36.23 60.98
CA TYR A 221 0.16 36.31 60.20
C TYR A 221 0.77 34.91 60.04
N SER A 222 0.62 34.30 58.85
CA SER A 222 1.52 33.25 58.37
C SER A 222 2.15 33.71 57.06
N LEU A 223 3.40 34.18 57.16
CA LEU A 223 4.29 34.45 56.03
C LEU A 223 4.67 33.10 55.38
N GLN A 224 3.81 32.59 54.50
CA GLN A 224 4.17 31.61 53.47
C GLN A 224 4.13 32.35 52.14
N HIS A 225 5.26 32.37 51.41
CA HIS A 225 5.36 32.98 50.09
C HIS A 225 4.19 32.56 49.19
N GLU A 226 3.29 33.49 48.88
CA GLU A 226 2.32 33.32 47.80
C GLU A 226 3.10 33.29 46.49
N GLN A 227 3.43 32.10 46.01
CA GLN A 227 3.92 31.93 44.64
C GLN A 227 2.75 32.24 43.70
N ASP A 228 2.93 33.21 42.79
CA ASP A 228 1.99 33.46 41.69
C ASP A 228 1.79 32.15 40.90
N VAL A 229 0.60 31.56 41.04
CA VAL A 229 0.23 30.32 40.37
C VAL A 229 -0.17 30.65 38.94
N GLU A 230 0.47 30.01 37.97
CA GLU A 230 0.18 30.20 36.54
C GLU A 230 -0.24 28.87 35.89
N PHE A 231 -0.86 28.97 34.71
CA PHE A 231 -1.08 27.82 33.84
C PHE A 231 0.26 27.29 33.32
N SER A 232 0.46 25.97 33.40
CA SER A 232 1.70 25.32 33.00
C SER A 232 1.52 24.52 31.69
N GLU A 233 0.57 23.59 31.68
CA GLU A 233 0.31 22.70 30.54
C GLU A 233 -1.16 22.32 30.52
N LEU A 234 -1.77 22.38 29.33
CA LEU A 234 -3.07 21.77 29.06
C LEU A 234 -2.85 20.40 28.41
N ARG A 235 -3.38 19.35 29.04
CA ARG A 235 -3.26 17.97 28.57
C ARG A 235 -4.64 17.42 28.22
N ILE A 236 -4.81 16.96 26.99
CA ILE A 236 -6.01 16.28 26.52
C ILE A 236 -5.62 14.83 26.26
N THR A 237 -6.26 13.90 26.97
CA THR A 237 -6.04 12.46 26.76
C THR A 237 -7.33 11.82 26.24
N LEU A 238 -7.24 11.09 25.15
CA LEU A 238 -8.37 10.36 24.56
C LEU A 238 -8.30 8.89 24.95
N TRP A 239 -9.48 8.32 25.19
CA TRP A 239 -9.64 6.98 25.69
C TRP A 239 -10.84 6.30 25.05
N HIS A 240 -10.74 5.01 24.80
CA HIS A 240 -11.86 4.16 24.44
C HIS A 240 -12.51 3.61 25.70
N ASP A 241 -13.81 3.87 25.86
CA ASP A 241 -14.66 3.32 26.91
C ASP A 241 -14.90 1.83 26.65
N SER A 242 -14.38 0.96 27.52
CA SER A 242 -14.52 -0.50 27.40
C SER A 242 -15.25 -1.06 28.62
N PRO A 243 -16.58 -0.95 28.68
CA PRO A 243 -17.35 -1.44 29.83
C PRO A 243 -17.16 -2.95 29.99
N GLY A 244 -16.54 -3.37 31.10
CA GLY A 244 -16.24 -4.77 31.42
C GLY A 244 -14.78 -5.20 31.30
N MET A 245 -13.87 -4.33 30.85
CA MET A 245 -12.42 -4.51 31.01
C MET A 245 -11.91 -3.74 32.23
N ALA A 246 -10.80 -4.19 32.82
CA ALA A 246 -10.22 -3.60 34.03
C ALA A 246 -9.78 -2.13 33.84
N ASP A 247 -9.41 -1.71 32.63
CA ASP A 247 -8.98 -0.35 32.31
C ASP A 247 -9.46 0.10 30.91
N ASN A 248 -9.77 1.40 30.79
CA ASN A 248 -10.04 2.05 29.50
C ASN A 248 -8.77 2.08 28.64
N MET A 249 -8.91 1.92 27.33
CA MET A 249 -7.75 1.93 26.43
C MET A 249 -7.37 3.36 26.04
N PHE A 250 -6.09 3.69 26.19
CA PHE A 250 -5.54 4.95 25.71
C PHE A 250 -5.56 5.02 24.17
N LEU A 251 -6.00 6.15 23.62
CA LEU A 251 -6.05 6.42 22.17
C LEU A 251 -5.03 7.46 21.72
N GLY A 252 -4.48 8.24 22.66
CA GLY A 252 -3.51 9.29 22.36
C GLY A 252 -3.64 10.51 23.27
N GLU A 253 -2.61 11.34 23.29
CA GLU A 253 -2.60 12.61 24.04
C GLU A 253 -2.18 13.81 23.19
N VAL A 254 -2.68 14.98 23.57
CA VAL A 254 -2.19 16.29 23.13
C VAL A 254 -1.74 17.05 24.38
N LYS A 255 -0.52 17.59 24.33
CA LYS A 255 0.02 18.49 25.34
C LYS A 255 0.22 19.87 24.73
N ILE A 256 -0.39 20.88 25.31
CA ILE A 256 -0.30 22.27 24.89
C ILE A 256 0.37 23.04 26.03
N PRO A 257 1.63 23.48 25.84
CA PRO A 257 2.33 24.25 26.87
C PRO A 257 1.69 25.66 26.97
N LEU A 258 1.49 26.14 28.20
CA LEU A 258 0.80 27.40 28.51
C LEU A 258 1.62 28.33 29.42
N ARG A 259 2.91 28.04 29.62
CA ARG A 259 3.76 28.78 30.55
C ARG A 259 4.26 30.06 29.89
N GLY A 260 3.90 31.20 30.48
CA GLY A 260 4.23 32.53 29.96
C GLY A 260 3.39 32.98 28.76
N LEU A 261 3.38 34.30 28.53
CA LEU A 261 2.49 34.96 27.56
C LEU A 261 2.70 34.49 26.11
N GLN A 262 3.94 34.20 25.70
CA GLN A 262 4.24 33.77 24.32
C GLN A 262 3.60 32.41 23.99
N GLN A 263 3.71 31.43 24.90
CA GLN A 263 3.10 30.11 24.71
C GLN A 263 1.58 30.20 24.73
N GLN A 264 1.03 31.03 25.62
CA GLN A 264 -0.39 31.31 25.70
C GLN A 264 -0.94 31.91 24.41
N GLN A 265 -0.25 32.91 23.83
CA GLN A 265 -0.64 33.49 22.54
C GLN A 265 -0.58 32.47 21.39
N PHE A 266 0.42 31.59 21.37
CA PHE A 266 0.50 30.53 20.36
C PHE A 266 -0.63 29.49 20.52
N ALA A 267 -0.99 29.17 21.76
CA ALA A 267 -2.08 28.24 22.09
C ALA A 267 -3.46 28.82 21.76
N ALA A 268 -3.66 30.14 21.90
CA ALA A 268 -4.93 30.87 21.76
C ALA A 268 -5.50 30.86 20.33
N SER A 269 -5.91 29.70 19.83
CA SER A 269 -6.44 29.51 18.47
C SER A 269 -7.15 28.16 18.34
N ASN A 270 -7.94 28.02 17.28
CA ASN A 270 -8.51 26.75 16.84
C ASN A 270 -7.50 26.04 15.91
N LYS A 271 -7.02 24.86 16.32
CA LYS A 271 -6.01 24.09 15.59
C LYS A 271 -6.26 22.58 15.68
N TRP A 272 -5.81 21.86 14.65
CA TRP A 272 -5.70 20.41 14.67
C TRP A 272 -4.35 19.98 15.25
N TYR A 273 -4.38 19.08 16.23
CA TYR A 273 -3.20 18.50 16.87
C TYR A 273 -3.16 17.00 16.60
N PHE A 274 -2.02 16.49 16.13
CA PHE A 274 -1.82 15.04 16.01
C PHE A 274 -1.67 14.41 17.38
N LEU A 275 -2.37 13.29 17.59
CA LEU A 275 -2.27 12.52 18.81
C LEU A 275 -0.89 11.88 18.94
N GLN A 276 -0.37 11.92 20.17
CA GLN A 276 0.94 11.38 20.53
C GLN A 276 0.82 10.25 21.56
N PRO A 277 1.77 9.30 21.57
CA PRO A 277 1.93 8.32 22.65
C PRO A 277 2.24 8.98 23.99
N ARG A 278 2.06 8.25 25.11
CA ARG A 278 2.39 8.76 26.45
C ARG A 278 3.89 8.96 26.62
N SER A 279 4.33 10.16 27.03
CA SER A 279 5.77 10.45 27.27
C SER A 279 6.44 9.60 28.36
N HIS A 280 5.71 8.98 29.28
CA HIS A 280 6.28 8.33 30.47
C HIS A 280 6.84 6.93 30.24
N LYS A 281 6.67 6.36 29.03
CA LYS A 281 7.38 5.16 28.63
C LYS A 281 8.43 5.56 27.60
N ASN A 282 9.64 5.86 28.06
CA ASN A 282 10.82 5.81 27.19
C ASN A 282 10.99 4.35 26.73
N HIS A 283 10.29 3.95 25.68
CA HIS A 283 10.63 2.76 24.92
C HIS A 283 11.99 3.05 24.28
N SER A 284 13.05 2.53 24.88
CA SER A 284 14.45 2.62 24.46
C SER A 284 14.74 1.96 23.09
N TYR A 285 13.71 1.76 22.25
CA TYR A 285 13.78 1.12 20.94
C TYR A 285 13.85 2.12 19.78
N SER A 286 13.62 3.42 19.99
CA SER A 286 13.83 4.45 18.96
C SER A 286 15.27 5.00 18.99
N ARG A 287 16.26 4.16 18.75
CA ARG A 287 17.52 4.66 18.18
C ARG A 287 17.40 4.53 16.67
N SER A 288 17.62 5.63 15.96
CA SER A 288 17.70 5.71 14.51
C SER A 288 18.55 4.56 13.94
N PRO A 289 18.26 4.07 12.73
CA PRO A 289 19.03 3.00 12.10
C PRO A 289 20.40 3.57 11.67
N GLY A 290 21.30 3.67 12.64
CA GLY A 290 22.71 3.85 12.41
C GLY A 290 23.28 2.54 11.87
N ASN A 291 23.97 2.65 10.75
CA ASN A 291 24.67 1.59 10.06
C ASN A 291 25.77 1.00 10.97
N SER A 292 25.42 0.05 11.83
CA SER A 292 26.40 -0.73 12.60
C SER A 292 25.98 -2.17 12.63
N GLY A 293 26.75 -3.03 11.95
CA GLY A 293 26.67 -4.47 12.13
C GLY A 293 26.89 -4.79 13.61
N PHE A 294 25.89 -5.40 14.25
CA PHE A 294 26.00 -5.87 15.61
C PHE A 294 26.33 -7.37 15.64
N PRO A 295 27.22 -7.82 16.53
CA PRO A 295 27.58 -9.22 16.69
C PRO A 295 26.45 -10.02 17.37
N PRO A 296 26.43 -11.36 17.22
CA PRO A 296 25.34 -12.19 17.71
C PRO A 296 25.49 -12.49 19.21
N GLY A 297 24.52 -12.06 19.99
CA GLY A 297 24.34 -12.49 21.39
C GLY A 297 23.99 -11.34 22.33
N THR A 298 22.94 -11.54 23.14
CA THR A 298 22.51 -10.73 24.30
C THR A 298 21.56 -9.54 24.06
N HIS A 299 20.37 -9.80 23.50
CA HIS A 299 19.16 -9.11 23.97
C HIS A 299 18.00 -10.11 24.03
N GLN A 300 17.64 -10.53 25.24
CA GLN A 300 16.60 -11.52 25.54
C GLN A 300 15.17 -10.99 25.27
N ASP A 301 15.04 -9.71 24.93
CA ASP A 301 13.77 -8.99 24.71
C ASP A 301 13.49 -8.61 23.24
N SER A 302 14.29 -9.08 22.29
CA SER A 302 14.03 -8.81 20.87
C SER A 302 12.89 -9.70 20.36
N LEU A 303 11.88 -9.11 19.70
CA LEU A 303 10.78 -9.84 19.04
C LEU A 303 11.18 -10.44 17.68
N GLY A 304 12.45 -10.26 17.30
CA GLY A 304 12.98 -10.65 16.01
C GLY A 304 13.13 -9.46 15.06
N THR A 305 13.47 -9.77 13.81
CA THR A 305 13.67 -8.78 12.75
C THR A 305 12.93 -9.20 11.49
N LEU A 306 12.52 -8.23 10.67
CA LEU A 306 11.82 -8.46 9.41
C LEU A 306 12.56 -7.74 8.28
N ARG A 307 12.87 -8.46 7.20
CA ARG A 307 13.50 -7.88 6.02
C ARG A 307 12.46 -7.37 5.03
N LEU A 308 12.53 -6.08 4.71
CA LEU A 308 11.64 -5.42 3.74
C LEU A 308 12.46 -4.76 2.63
N ASN A 309 11.96 -4.84 1.39
CA ASN A 309 12.40 -4.01 0.28
C ASN A 309 11.26 -3.05 -0.07
N ILE A 310 11.48 -1.74 0.00
CA ILE A 310 10.41 -0.75 -0.18
C ILE A 310 10.77 0.17 -1.34
N HIS A 311 9.82 0.37 -2.24
CA HIS A 311 9.90 1.30 -3.35
C HIS A 311 8.64 2.16 -3.36
N TYR A 312 8.79 3.40 -2.92
CA TYR A 312 7.72 4.40 -2.88
C TYR A 312 8.02 5.50 -3.89
N THR A 313 7.05 5.80 -4.76
CA THR A 313 7.10 6.91 -5.71
C THR A 313 5.89 7.82 -5.52
N ALA A 314 6.09 9.12 -5.72
CA ALA A 314 5.05 10.14 -5.67
C ALA A 314 5.17 11.01 -6.92
N ASP A 315 4.50 10.58 -7.97
CA ASP A 315 4.54 11.22 -9.27
C ASP A 315 3.57 12.40 -9.32
N HIS A 316 4.08 13.53 -9.77
CA HIS A 316 3.33 14.78 -9.86
C HIS A 316 2.80 14.93 -11.28
N VAL A 317 1.53 14.55 -11.49
CA VAL A 317 0.87 14.58 -12.79
C VAL A 317 0.26 15.95 -13.02
N PHE A 318 0.80 16.66 -14.00
CA PHE A 318 0.28 17.95 -14.43
C PHE A 318 -1.01 17.79 -15.25
N SER A 319 -1.69 18.91 -15.48
CA SER A 319 -2.80 18.95 -16.43
C SER A 319 -2.38 18.50 -17.82
N SER A 320 -3.27 17.79 -18.52
CA SER A 320 -2.99 17.15 -19.82
C SER A 320 -2.32 18.08 -20.84
N HIS A 321 -2.71 19.35 -20.89
CA HIS A 321 -2.17 20.36 -21.82
C HIS A 321 -0.66 20.58 -21.71
N VAL A 322 -0.08 20.32 -20.53
CA VAL A 322 1.38 20.45 -20.31
C VAL A 322 2.14 19.40 -21.13
N TYR A 323 1.52 18.26 -21.41
CA TYR A 323 2.11 17.17 -22.17
C TYR A 323 1.80 17.24 -23.68
N ASP A 324 1.07 18.26 -24.16
CA ASP A 324 0.68 18.37 -25.56
C ASP A 324 1.87 18.31 -26.53
N PRO A 325 3.00 19.03 -26.31
CA PRO A 325 4.14 18.98 -27.22
C PRO A 325 4.76 17.58 -27.30
N LEU A 326 4.93 16.92 -26.14
CA LEU A 326 5.45 15.56 -26.08
C LEU A 326 4.51 14.57 -26.75
N ARG A 327 3.20 14.71 -26.51
CA ARG A 327 2.17 13.85 -27.08
C ARG A 327 2.13 13.98 -28.60
N GLN A 328 2.18 15.19 -29.13
CA GLN A 328 2.23 15.44 -30.58
C GLN A 328 3.49 14.82 -31.19
N LEU A 329 4.65 14.99 -30.56
CA LEU A 329 5.91 14.38 -31.01
C LEU A 329 5.83 12.84 -31.04
N ILE A 330 5.21 12.22 -30.02
CA ILE A 330 5.00 10.77 -30.00
C ILE A 330 4.06 10.35 -31.13
N LEU A 331 2.92 11.02 -31.31
CA LEU A 331 1.93 10.67 -32.33
C LEU A 331 2.47 10.85 -33.76
N GLN A 332 3.32 11.84 -34.00
CA GLN A 332 4.01 12.04 -35.29
C GLN A 332 4.93 10.87 -35.67
N SER A 333 5.26 9.98 -34.75
CA SER A 333 6.11 8.81 -35.02
C SER A 333 5.58 7.91 -36.14
N THR A 334 4.27 7.89 -36.38
CA THR A 334 3.66 7.09 -37.46
C THR A 334 3.97 7.62 -38.86
N GLN A 335 4.38 8.88 -38.98
CA GLN A 335 4.62 9.58 -40.24
C GLN A 335 6.12 9.75 -40.56
N ILE A 336 7.01 9.39 -39.64
CA ILE A 336 8.45 9.59 -39.79
C ILE A 336 9.08 8.38 -40.49
N GLU A 337 9.81 8.65 -41.58
CA GLU A 337 10.68 7.69 -42.26
C GLU A 337 12.15 8.17 -42.26
N PRO A 338 13.12 7.32 -41.88
CA PRO A 338 12.95 5.96 -41.38
C PRO A 338 12.33 5.95 -39.97
N VAL A 339 11.57 4.89 -39.64
CA VAL A 339 10.92 4.75 -38.32
C VAL A 339 11.93 4.80 -37.16
N THR A 340 13.19 4.49 -37.43
CA THR A 340 14.29 4.59 -36.46
C THR A 340 14.55 6.01 -35.96
N SER A 341 14.15 7.03 -36.73
CA SER A 341 14.24 8.44 -36.34
C SER A 341 13.00 8.93 -35.58
N SER A 342 11.99 8.07 -35.41
CA SER A 342 10.76 8.42 -34.68
C SER A 342 10.99 8.46 -33.17
N ALA A 343 10.24 9.32 -32.47
CA ALA A 343 10.30 9.42 -31.02
C ALA A 343 9.93 8.10 -30.33
N ALA A 344 8.92 7.39 -30.83
CA ALA A 344 8.52 6.09 -30.30
C ALA A 344 9.62 5.03 -30.40
N TYR A 345 10.34 4.97 -31.53
CA TYR A 345 11.45 4.03 -31.70
C TYR A 345 12.60 4.36 -30.75
N ILE A 346 13.02 5.64 -30.72
CA ILE A 346 14.13 6.09 -29.86
C ILE A 346 13.81 5.81 -28.39
N LEU A 347 12.59 6.11 -27.93
CA LEU A 347 12.13 5.79 -26.57
C LEU A 347 12.24 4.30 -26.27
N GLY A 348 11.86 3.44 -27.21
CA GLY A 348 12.02 1.99 -27.05
C GLY A 348 13.47 1.54 -26.98
N GLU A 349 14.40 2.24 -27.62
CA GLU A 349 15.83 1.91 -27.61
C GLU A 349 16.57 2.37 -26.36
N ILE A 350 16.19 3.49 -25.77
CA ILE A 350 16.87 4.03 -24.57
C ILE A 350 16.47 3.35 -23.25
N VAL A 351 15.34 2.65 -23.21
CA VAL A 351 14.87 1.96 -22.00
C VAL A 351 15.56 0.61 -21.82
N THR A 352 15.89 0.27 -20.57
CA THR A 352 16.47 -1.03 -20.21
C THR A 352 15.48 -2.18 -20.48
N SER A 353 14.21 -1.97 -20.12
CA SER A 353 13.11 -2.91 -20.37
C SER A 353 12.20 -2.36 -21.45
N LYS A 354 12.08 -3.09 -22.57
CA LYS A 354 11.22 -2.71 -23.70
C LYS A 354 9.73 -2.62 -23.31
N VAL A 355 9.31 -3.35 -22.27
CA VAL A 355 7.93 -3.32 -21.76
C VAL A 355 7.58 -1.96 -21.16
N ASP A 356 8.54 -1.32 -20.48
CA ASP A 356 8.34 -0.05 -19.78
C ASP A 356 8.05 1.10 -20.77
N ALA A 357 8.57 1.00 -22.00
CA ALA A 357 8.18 1.90 -23.10
C ALA A 357 6.93 1.42 -23.85
N ALA A 358 6.81 0.11 -24.10
CA ALA A 358 5.71 -0.43 -24.90
C ALA A 358 4.34 -0.14 -24.26
N GLN A 359 4.19 -0.33 -22.95
CA GLN A 359 2.90 -0.12 -22.28
C GLN A 359 2.34 1.31 -22.41
N PRO A 360 3.07 2.38 -22.03
CA PRO A 360 2.56 3.73 -22.18
C PRO A 360 2.37 4.12 -23.65
N LEU A 361 3.27 3.70 -24.55
CA LEU A 361 3.15 3.99 -25.99
C LEU A 361 1.88 3.37 -26.57
N VAL A 362 1.63 2.08 -26.30
CA VAL A 362 0.41 1.39 -26.76
C VAL A 362 -0.84 2.11 -26.27
N ARG A 363 -0.89 2.51 -24.99
CA ARG A 363 -2.04 3.25 -24.44
C ARG A 363 -2.28 4.59 -25.16
N VAL A 364 -1.22 5.34 -25.44
CA VAL A 364 -1.31 6.61 -26.18
C VAL A 364 -1.78 6.37 -27.61
N PHE A 365 -1.11 5.49 -28.36
CA PHE A 365 -1.47 5.24 -29.76
C PHE A 365 -2.86 4.61 -29.90
N MET A 366 -3.27 3.70 -29.00
CA MET A 366 -4.63 3.15 -29.00
C MET A 366 -5.69 4.23 -28.74
N HIS A 367 -5.46 5.12 -27.78
CA HIS A 367 -6.39 6.20 -27.47
C HIS A 367 -6.62 7.15 -28.66
N TYR A 368 -5.59 7.41 -29.46
CA TYR A 368 -5.67 8.27 -30.65
C TYR A 368 -5.94 7.50 -31.95
N GLY A 369 -6.14 6.18 -31.91
CA GLY A 369 -6.41 5.37 -33.10
C GLY A 369 -5.20 5.12 -34.02
N GLU A 370 -3.98 5.41 -33.56
CA GLU A 370 -2.73 5.39 -34.33
C GLU A 370 -1.86 4.12 -34.07
N ILE A 371 -2.38 3.13 -33.34
CA ILE A 371 -1.63 1.93 -32.95
C ILE A 371 -1.28 1.02 -34.14
N VAL A 372 -2.22 0.83 -35.08
CA VAL A 372 -2.01 -0.05 -36.25
C VAL A 372 -0.93 0.52 -37.18
N PRO A 373 -0.98 1.81 -37.59
CA PRO A 373 0.11 2.42 -38.35
C PRO A 373 1.47 2.33 -37.66
N MET A 374 1.53 2.58 -36.36
CA MET A 374 2.78 2.52 -35.59
C MET A 374 3.37 1.10 -35.58
N ILE A 375 2.57 0.08 -35.30
CA ILE A 375 3.00 -1.32 -35.30
C ILE A 375 3.45 -1.74 -36.70
N ARG A 376 2.70 -1.38 -37.75
CA ARG A 376 3.08 -1.67 -39.15
C ARG A 376 4.44 -1.08 -39.49
N ALA A 377 4.70 0.17 -39.12
CA ALA A 377 5.98 0.84 -39.37
C ALA A 377 7.15 0.15 -38.65
N LEU A 378 6.99 -0.15 -37.35
CA LEU A 378 8.02 -0.86 -36.57
C LEU A 378 8.25 -2.29 -37.06
N ALA A 379 7.17 -3.01 -37.38
CA ALA A 379 7.22 -4.37 -37.89
C ALA A 379 7.93 -4.44 -39.24
N ARG A 380 7.67 -3.47 -40.14
CA ARG A 380 8.36 -3.38 -41.43
C ARG A 380 9.86 -3.27 -41.25
N TRP A 381 10.30 -2.38 -40.35
CA TRP A 381 11.72 -2.22 -40.04
C TRP A 381 12.31 -3.50 -39.42
N GLU A 382 11.63 -4.10 -38.46
CA GLU A 382 12.11 -5.32 -37.80
C GLU A 382 12.24 -6.49 -38.78
N ILE A 383 11.20 -6.76 -39.58
CA ILE A 383 11.19 -7.83 -40.59
C ILE A 383 12.26 -7.58 -41.66
N SER A 384 12.56 -6.33 -42.01
CA SER A 384 13.59 -6.01 -43.01
C SER A 384 15.00 -6.46 -42.61
N LYS A 385 15.28 -6.56 -41.30
CA LYS A 385 16.57 -7.03 -40.76
C LYS A 385 16.69 -8.55 -40.72
N VAL A 386 15.56 -9.25 -40.81
CA VAL A 386 15.53 -10.71 -40.68
C VAL A 386 15.97 -11.36 -41.98
N THR A 387 16.88 -12.32 -41.87
CA THR A 387 17.36 -13.17 -42.96
C THR A 387 16.70 -14.54 -42.96
N ASP A 388 16.47 -15.13 -41.77
CA ASP A 388 15.77 -16.40 -41.60
C ASP A 388 14.33 -16.19 -41.12
N ALA A 389 13.39 -16.65 -41.95
CA ALA A 389 11.96 -16.70 -41.68
C ALA A 389 11.59 -17.25 -40.29
N ASN A 390 12.35 -18.21 -39.77
CA ASN A 390 12.06 -18.82 -38.46
C ASN A 390 12.39 -17.89 -37.28
N THR A 391 13.15 -16.82 -37.50
CA THR A 391 13.62 -15.91 -36.43
C THR A 391 12.76 -14.66 -36.27
N ILE A 392 11.76 -14.47 -37.13
CA ILE A 392 10.86 -13.31 -37.12
C ILE A 392 10.20 -13.16 -35.74
N PHE A 393 10.36 -11.99 -35.12
CA PHE A 393 9.82 -11.64 -33.79
C PHE A 393 10.16 -12.62 -32.66
N ARG A 394 11.26 -13.37 -32.76
CA ARG A 394 11.83 -14.13 -31.62
C ARG A 394 12.68 -13.26 -30.70
N GLY A 395 13.14 -12.11 -31.17
CA GLY A 395 13.93 -11.14 -30.40
C GLY A 395 13.11 -10.33 -29.38
N ASN A 396 13.80 -9.75 -28.40
CA ASN A 396 13.22 -8.81 -27.44
C ASN A 396 13.18 -7.40 -28.06
N THR A 397 12.12 -7.12 -28.82
CA THR A 397 12.01 -5.88 -29.60
C THR A 397 10.82 -5.04 -29.15
N LEU A 398 10.87 -3.72 -29.39
CA LEU A 398 9.77 -2.81 -29.07
C LEU A 398 8.45 -3.28 -29.71
N VAL A 399 8.46 -3.62 -31.00
CA VAL A 399 7.26 -4.08 -31.72
C VAL A 399 6.68 -5.37 -31.13
N SER A 400 7.52 -6.33 -30.73
CA SER A 400 7.03 -7.55 -30.08
C SER A 400 6.31 -7.24 -28.76
N LYS A 401 6.86 -6.32 -27.95
CA LYS A 401 6.25 -5.89 -26.69
C LYS A 401 5.01 -5.03 -26.87
N MET A 402 4.99 -4.18 -27.90
CA MET A 402 3.80 -3.39 -28.24
C MET A 402 2.66 -4.29 -28.73
N MET A 403 2.97 -5.33 -29.52
CA MET A 403 1.99 -6.35 -29.91
C MET A 403 1.46 -7.12 -28.69
N ASP A 404 2.34 -7.57 -27.78
CA ASP A 404 1.94 -8.27 -26.55
C ASP A 404 0.94 -7.43 -25.74
N GLU A 405 1.25 -6.16 -25.49
CA GLU A 405 0.37 -5.25 -24.72
C GLU A 405 -0.93 -4.90 -25.47
N ALA A 406 -0.86 -4.63 -26.79
CA ALA A 406 -2.05 -4.29 -27.58
C ALA A 406 -3.04 -5.47 -27.65
N MET A 407 -2.53 -6.70 -27.84
CA MET A 407 -3.36 -7.91 -27.78
C MET A 407 -3.95 -8.12 -26.39
N LYS A 408 -3.18 -7.87 -25.32
CA LYS A 408 -3.70 -7.96 -23.95
C LYS A 408 -4.85 -6.98 -23.73
N LEU A 409 -4.69 -5.71 -24.10
CA LEU A 409 -5.70 -4.67 -23.89
C LEU A 409 -6.95 -4.87 -24.75
N ALA A 410 -6.80 -5.22 -26.02
CA ALA A 410 -7.93 -5.41 -26.94
C ALA A 410 -8.58 -6.79 -26.80
N GLY A 411 -7.80 -7.80 -26.42
CA GLY A 411 -8.18 -9.20 -26.46
C GLY A 411 -8.68 -9.77 -25.14
N LEU A 412 -8.57 -9.06 -24.01
CA LEU A 412 -8.90 -9.64 -22.70
C LEU A 412 -10.33 -10.21 -22.64
N HIS A 413 -11.32 -9.48 -23.14
CA HIS A 413 -12.70 -9.95 -23.18
C HIS A 413 -12.87 -11.17 -24.10
N TYR A 414 -12.24 -11.14 -25.27
CA TYR A 414 -12.24 -12.26 -26.21
C TYR A 414 -11.60 -13.52 -25.60
N LEU A 415 -10.48 -13.36 -24.89
CA LEU A 415 -9.80 -14.42 -24.18
C LEU A 415 -10.69 -15.05 -23.11
N HIS A 416 -11.39 -14.23 -22.32
CA HIS A 416 -12.31 -14.70 -21.28
C HIS A 416 -13.46 -15.49 -21.88
N ASN A 417 -14.11 -14.96 -22.92
CA ASN A 417 -15.22 -15.66 -23.59
C ASN A 417 -14.78 -16.98 -24.24
N THR A 418 -13.51 -17.08 -24.64
CA THR A 418 -12.96 -18.26 -25.32
C THR A 418 -12.52 -19.34 -24.34
N LEU A 419 -11.77 -18.99 -23.29
CA LEU A 419 -11.09 -19.98 -22.43
C LEU A 419 -11.78 -20.25 -21.09
N ARG A 420 -12.58 -19.31 -20.56
CA ARG A 420 -13.05 -19.39 -19.17
C ARG A 420 -13.84 -20.68 -18.90
N SER A 421 -14.79 -21.03 -19.76
CA SER A 421 -15.61 -22.24 -19.60
C SER A 421 -14.78 -23.53 -19.62
N SER A 422 -13.80 -23.64 -20.51
CA SER A 422 -12.94 -24.83 -20.61
C SER A 422 -11.96 -24.90 -19.42
N LEU A 423 -11.42 -23.77 -18.95
CA LEU A 423 -10.54 -23.75 -17.78
C LEU A 423 -11.29 -24.03 -16.49
N ASP A 424 -12.49 -23.49 -16.31
CA ASP A 424 -13.36 -23.76 -15.16
C ASP A 424 -13.68 -25.26 -15.06
N LEU A 425 -13.85 -25.95 -16.20
CA LEU A 425 -14.03 -27.39 -16.24
C LEU A 425 -12.80 -28.12 -15.68
N VAL A 426 -11.60 -27.74 -16.11
CA VAL A 426 -10.33 -28.32 -15.62
C VAL A 426 -10.20 -28.10 -14.11
N PHE A 427 -10.49 -26.90 -13.62
CA PHE A 427 -10.41 -26.58 -12.19
C PHE A 427 -11.44 -27.30 -11.33
N ARG A 428 -12.64 -27.55 -11.87
CA ARG A 428 -13.73 -28.26 -11.19
C ARG A 428 -13.47 -29.76 -11.12
N GLU A 429 -13.07 -30.37 -12.23
CA GLU A 429 -12.94 -31.82 -12.34
C GLU A 429 -11.64 -32.36 -11.76
N ARG A 430 -10.52 -31.62 -11.93
CA ARG A 430 -9.19 -31.99 -11.41
C ARG A 430 -8.78 -33.43 -11.74
N LYS A 431 -9.11 -33.91 -12.94
CA LYS A 431 -8.70 -35.25 -13.40
C LYS A 431 -7.17 -35.33 -13.51
N PRO A 432 -6.54 -36.45 -13.12
CA PRO A 432 -5.10 -36.64 -13.28
C PRO A 432 -4.72 -36.69 -14.77
N CYS A 433 -3.67 -35.96 -15.14
CA CYS A 433 -3.18 -35.83 -16.51
C CYS A 433 -1.67 -36.15 -16.64
N GLU A 434 -1.06 -36.71 -15.59
CA GLU A 434 0.36 -37.07 -15.58
C GLU A 434 0.61 -38.29 -16.47
N ILE A 435 1.48 -38.14 -17.46
CA ILE A 435 1.78 -39.18 -18.45
C ILE A 435 3.24 -39.64 -18.41
N ASP A 436 4.08 -39.03 -17.56
CA ASP A 436 5.48 -39.42 -17.37
C ASP A 436 5.57 -40.81 -16.69
N PRO A 437 6.13 -41.83 -17.38
CA PRO A 437 6.33 -43.16 -16.80
C PRO A 437 7.25 -43.18 -15.57
N ALA A 438 8.08 -42.16 -15.37
CA ALA A 438 8.91 -42.03 -14.17
C ALA A 438 8.09 -41.59 -12.93
N ARG A 439 6.96 -40.91 -13.15
CA ARG A 439 6.10 -40.36 -12.08
C ARG A 439 4.89 -41.25 -11.80
N VAL A 440 4.37 -41.96 -12.81
CA VAL A 440 3.23 -42.88 -12.69
C VAL A 440 3.69 -44.31 -12.94
N ARG A 441 3.57 -45.16 -11.91
CA ARG A 441 4.06 -46.55 -11.96
C ARG A 441 3.12 -47.52 -12.67
N ASP A 442 1.84 -47.17 -12.80
CA ASP A 442 0.81 -48.03 -13.36
C ASP A 442 0.53 -47.65 -14.83
N PRO A 443 0.83 -48.53 -15.80
CA PRO A 443 0.56 -48.28 -17.22
C PRO A 443 -0.92 -48.01 -17.53
N ALA A 444 -1.86 -48.65 -16.82
CA ALA A 444 -3.29 -48.42 -17.02
C ALA A 444 -3.70 -47.01 -16.59
N MET A 445 -3.05 -46.48 -15.55
CA MET A 445 -3.25 -45.11 -15.10
C MET A 445 -2.67 -44.09 -16.08
N ILE A 446 -1.55 -44.40 -16.74
CA ILE A 446 -0.98 -43.55 -17.81
C ILE A 446 -1.97 -43.46 -18.98
N GLU A 447 -2.59 -44.57 -19.39
CA GLU A 447 -3.57 -44.58 -20.48
C GLU A 447 -4.84 -43.79 -20.12
N ALA A 448 -5.32 -43.93 -18.90
CA ALA A 448 -6.43 -43.12 -18.38
C ALA A 448 -6.08 -41.62 -18.33
N ASN A 449 -4.90 -41.27 -17.81
CA ASN A 449 -4.42 -39.89 -17.73
C ASN A 449 -4.22 -39.26 -19.12
N LEU A 450 -3.74 -40.03 -20.09
CA LEU A 450 -3.63 -39.60 -21.48
C LEU A 450 -5.00 -39.30 -22.09
N THR A 451 -6.00 -40.12 -21.76
CA THR A 451 -7.39 -39.89 -22.21
C THR A 451 -7.95 -38.60 -21.61
N ASN A 452 -7.76 -38.38 -20.31
CA ASN A 452 -8.15 -37.14 -19.63
C ASN A 452 -7.46 -35.90 -20.25
N LEU A 453 -6.16 -36.01 -20.50
CA LEU A 453 -5.38 -34.93 -21.10
C LEU A 453 -5.88 -34.59 -22.50
N LYS A 454 -6.16 -35.61 -23.33
CA LYS A 454 -6.73 -35.42 -24.67
C LYS A 454 -8.08 -34.73 -24.61
N GLU A 455 -8.98 -35.15 -23.72
CA GLU A 455 -10.30 -34.54 -23.54
C GLU A 455 -10.19 -33.04 -23.24
N TYR A 456 -9.32 -32.63 -22.30
CA TYR A 456 -9.11 -31.22 -21.99
C TYR A 456 -8.48 -30.44 -23.12
N VAL A 457 -7.47 -31.02 -23.80
CA VAL A 457 -6.80 -30.36 -24.92
C VAL A 457 -7.76 -30.16 -26.09
N GLU A 458 -8.56 -31.17 -26.44
CA GLU A 458 -9.55 -31.10 -27.51
C GLU A 458 -10.60 -30.04 -27.23
N ASN A 459 -11.15 -29.99 -26.00
CA ASN A 459 -12.11 -28.97 -25.59
C ASN A 459 -11.52 -27.54 -25.71
N ILE A 460 -10.32 -27.31 -25.18
CA ILE A 460 -9.67 -26.00 -25.27
C ILE A 460 -9.38 -25.64 -26.73
N PHE A 461 -8.90 -26.60 -27.52
CA PHE A 461 -8.58 -26.37 -28.92
C PHE A 461 -9.83 -26.07 -29.77
N GLU A 462 -10.92 -26.78 -29.55
CA GLU A 462 -12.22 -26.52 -30.16
C GLU A 462 -12.75 -25.13 -29.78
N ALA A 463 -12.68 -24.77 -28.49
CA ALA A 463 -13.07 -23.44 -28.04
C ALA A 463 -12.27 -22.32 -28.74
N ILE A 464 -10.95 -22.48 -28.86
CA ILE A 464 -10.09 -21.52 -29.58
C ILE A 464 -10.46 -21.45 -31.06
N THR A 465 -10.55 -22.58 -31.75
CA THR A 465 -10.75 -22.62 -33.22
C THR A 465 -12.13 -22.13 -33.64
N THR A 466 -13.18 -22.40 -32.85
CA THR A 466 -14.55 -21.91 -33.10
C THR A 466 -14.72 -20.43 -32.76
N SER A 467 -13.87 -19.88 -31.89
CA SER A 467 -13.93 -18.46 -31.49
C SER A 467 -13.42 -17.47 -32.54
N ALA A 468 -12.82 -17.93 -33.65
CA ALA A 468 -12.07 -17.10 -34.59
C ALA A 468 -12.85 -15.87 -35.14
N LEU A 469 -14.17 -15.99 -35.33
CA LEU A 469 -15.03 -14.89 -35.80
C LEU A 469 -15.26 -13.79 -34.76
N HIS A 470 -15.01 -14.08 -33.48
CA HIS A 470 -15.13 -13.13 -32.37
C HIS A 470 -13.81 -12.43 -32.05
N CYS A 471 -12.74 -12.71 -32.80
CA CYS A 471 -11.45 -12.06 -32.62
C CYS A 471 -11.58 -10.53 -32.82
N PRO A 472 -11.06 -9.70 -31.90
CA PRO A 472 -11.19 -8.24 -32.00
C PRO A 472 -10.64 -7.69 -33.31
N SER A 473 -11.40 -6.78 -33.93
CA SER A 473 -11.06 -6.17 -35.22
C SER A 473 -9.67 -5.52 -35.22
N LEU A 474 -9.26 -4.93 -34.09
CA LEU A 474 -7.92 -4.36 -33.93
C LEU A 474 -6.81 -5.41 -34.06
N MET A 475 -6.98 -6.57 -33.42
CA MET A 475 -6.03 -7.67 -33.52
C MET A 475 -5.99 -8.22 -34.95
N CYS A 476 -7.14 -8.37 -35.58
CA CYS A 476 -7.23 -8.79 -36.98
C CYS A 476 -6.48 -7.85 -37.93
N GLN A 477 -6.59 -6.53 -37.74
CA GLN A 477 -5.85 -5.53 -38.54
C GLN A 477 -4.35 -5.66 -38.34
N MET A 478 -3.87 -5.76 -37.09
CA MET A 478 -2.45 -5.96 -36.81
C MET A 478 -1.93 -7.26 -37.42
N PHE A 479 -2.66 -8.38 -37.29
CA PHE A 479 -2.28 -9.65 -37.90
C PHE A 479 -2.27 -9.60 -39.42
N HIS A 480 -3.21 -8.87 -40.03
CA HIS A 480 -3.25 -8.65 -41.47
C HIS A 480 -1.98 -7.92 -41.94
N ASP A 481 -1.60 -6.83 -41.27
CA ASP A 481 -0.38 -6.06 -41.60
C ASP A 481 0.89 -6.91 -41.44
N LEU A 482 1.01 -7.66 -40.35
CA LEU A 482 2.15 -8.56 -40.14
C LEU A 482 2.25 -9.64 -41.22
N LYS A 483 1.10 -10.21 -41.59
CA LYS A 483 1.01 -11.22 -42.65
C LYS A 483 1.45 -10.65 -44.01
N GLU A 484 0.96 -9.45 -44.35
CA GLU A 484 1.31 -8.77 -45.59
C GLU A 484 2.83 -8.51 -45.65
N LEU A 485 3.38 -7.86 -44.62
CA LEU A 485 4.81 -7.53 -44.54
C LEU A 485 5.71 -8.78 -44.61
N ALA A 486 5.34 -9.85 -43.90
CA ALA A 486 6.11 -11.08 -43.91
C ALA A 486 6.03 -11.81 -45.26
N SER A 487 4.88 -11.77 -45.92
CA SER A 487 4.69 -12.34 -47.27
C SER A 487 5.48 -11.58 -48.33
N THR A 488 5.58 -10.25 -48.21
CA THR A 488 6.40 -9.44 -49.11
C THR A 488 7.89 -9.71 -48.91
N ARG A 489 8.35 -9.91 -47.67
CA ARG A 489 9.76 -10.17 -47.37
C ARG A 489 10.20 -11.60 -47.77
N PHE A 490 9.34 -12.59 -47.57
CA PHE A 490 9.62 -14.00 -47.82
C PHE A 490 8.60 -14.60 -48.81
N PRO A 491 8.61 -14.17 -50.08
CA PRO A 491 7.61 -14.60 -51.06
C PRO A 491 7.65 -16.10 -51.35
N ASP A 492 8.84 -16.71 -51.26
CA ASP A 492 9.06 -18.12 -51.54
C ASP A 492 8.60 -19.04 -50.40
N ASN A 493 8.52 -18.53 -49.17
CA ASN A 493 8.08 -19.30 -48.00
C ASN A 493 6.62 -18.98 -47.66
N ARG A 494 5.70 -19.79 -48.20
CA ARG A 494 4.27 -19.59 -47.98
C ARG A 494 3.84 -19.76 -46.53
N GLU A 495 4.55 -20.54 -45.72
CA GLU A 495 4.17 -20.83 -44.33
C GLU A 495 4.41 -19.64 -43.39
N VAL A 496 5.34 -18.74 -43.75
CA VAL A 496 5.67 -17.53 -42.97
C VAL A 496 4.45 -16.68 -42.67
N ARG A 497 3.50 -16.61 -43.62
CA ARG A 497 2.25 -15.86 -43.48
C ARG A 497 1.39 -16.36 -42.31
N TYR A 498 1.53 -17.63 -41.94
CA TYR A 498 0.79 -18.27 -40.85
C TYR A 498 1.64 -18.33 -39.58
N SER A 499 2.93 -18.65 -39.70
CA SER A 499 3.82 -18.75 -38.55
C SER A 499 3.97 -17.42 -37.80
N VAL A 500 3.99 -16.29 -38.53
CA VAL A 500 4.06 -14.94 -37.92
C VAL A 500 2.84 -14.64 -37.04
N ILE A 501 1.64 -15.02 -37.50
CA ILE A 501 0.40 -14.82 -36.74
C ILE A 501 0.36 -15.80 -35.55
N SER A 502 0.67 -17.08 -35.82
CA SER A 502 0.71 -18.14 -34.80
C SER A 502 1.65 -17.79 -33.64
N GLY A 503 2.81 -17.21 -33.96
CA GLY A 503 3.78 -16.74 -32.98
C GLY A 503 3.25 -15.65 -32.03
N PHE A 504 2.22 -14.91 -32.41
CA PHE A 504 1.55 -13.95 -31.53
C PHE A 504 0.30 -14.55 -30.87
N ILE A 505 -0.64 -15.06 -31.65
CA ILE A 505 -1.94 -15.47 -31.13
C ILE A 505 -1.85 -16.71 -30.22
N PHE A 506 -0.95 -17.67 -30.51
CA PHE A 506 -0.76 -18.83 -29.65
C PHE A 506 0.35 -18.60 -28.62
N LEU A 507 1.58 -18.33 -29.06
CA LEU A 507 2.73 -18.30 -28.15
C LEU A 507 2.73 -17.10 -27.19
N ARG A 508 2.05 -16.00 -27.54
CA ARG A 508 2.08 -14.74 -26.76
C ARG A 508 0.72 -14.32 -26.22
N PHE A 509 -0.35 -15.05 -26.53
CA PHE A 509 -1.71 -14.75 -26.08
C PHE A 509 -2.41 -15.95 -25.47
N PHE A 510 -2.81 -16.97 -26.24
CA PHE A 510 -3.52 -18.14 -25.69
C PHE A 510 -2.67 -19.02 -24.77
N ALA A 511 -1.47 -19.44 -25.19
CA ALA A 511 -0.65 -20.35 -24.39
C ALA A 511 -0.20 -19.75 -23.05
N PRO A 512 0.27 -18.48 -22.99
CA PRO A 512 0.54 -17.83 -21.71
C PRO A 512 -0.70 -17.72 -20.80
N ALA A 513 -1.88 -17.53 -21.37
CA ALA A 513 -3.13 -17.49 -20.61
C ALA A 513 -3.53 -18.86 -20.05
N ILE A 514 -3.24 -19.95 -20.76
CA ILE A 514 -3.49 -21.32 -20.27
C ILE A 514 -2.47 -21.69 -19.19
N LEU A 515 -1.19 -21.34 -19.37
CA LEU A 515 -0.12 -21.64 -18.39
C LEU A 515 -0.19 -20.76 -17.14
N GLY A 516 -0.64 -19.51 -17.28
CA GLY A 516 -0.71 -18.53 -16.20
C GLY A 516 -2.06 -17.79 -16.16
N PRO A 517 -3.19 -18.47 -15.94
CA PRO A 517 -4.54 -17.89 -16.06
C PRO A 517 -4.79 -16.75 -15.06
N LYS A 518 -4.10 -16.75 -13.91
CA LYS A 518 -4.14 -15.64 -12.94
C LYS A 518 -3.58 -14.33 -13.52
N LEU A 519 -2.60 -14.38 -14.41
CA LEU A 519 -2.00 -13.18 -15.04
C LEU A 519 -2.95 -12.49 -16.04
N PHE A 520 -4.02 -13.18 -16.43
CA PHE A 520 -5.03 -12.75 -17.38
C PHE A 520 -6.44 -12.67 -16.73
N ASP A 521 -6.52 -12.68 -15.40
CA ASP A 521 -7.78 -12.59 -14.64
C ASP A 521 -8.82 -13.69 -14.99
N LEU A 522 -8.35 -14.86 -15.43
CA LEU A 522 -9.20 -16.01 -15.76
C LEU A 522 -9.59 -16.82 -14.52
N THR A 523 -8.77 -16.81 -13.45
CA THR A 523 -9.06 -17.48 -12.18
C THR A 523 -8.45 -16.74 -10.99
N THR A 524 -9.07 -16.89 -9.82
CA THR A 524 -8.55 -16.44 -8.52
C THR A 524 -7.82 -17.56 -7.76
N GLU A 525 -7.93 -18.81 -8.21
CA GLU A 525 -7.30 -19.96 -7.56
C GLU A 525 -5.79 -20.02 -7.85
N GLN A 526 -5.00 -20.38 -6.84
CA GLN A 526 -3.57 -20.61 -7.00
C GLN A 526 -3.37 -22.01 -7.58
N ILE A 527 -2.80 -22.11 -8.79
CA ILE A 527 -2.50 -23.41 -9.39
C ILE A 527 -1.42 -24.07 -8.53
N VAL A 528 -1.80 -25.12 -7.81
CA VAL A 528 -0.84 -25.99 -7.11
C VAL A 528 -0.09 -26.76 -8.20
N SER A 529 1.23 -26.61 -8.24
CA SER A 529 2.18 -27.15 -9.23
C SER A 529 2.15 -28.69 -9.40
N ILE A 530 1.20 -29.38 -8.77
CA ILE A 530 1.01 -30.83 -8.80
C ILE A 530 0.13 -31.27 -9.99
N TYR A 531 -0.54 -30.34 -10.68
CA TYR A 531 -1.49 -30.66 -11.77
C TYR A 531 -1.13 -30.07 -13.15
N CYS A 532 0.03 -29.42 -13.28
CA CYS A 532 0.53 -28.95 -14.57
C CYS A 532 1.77 -29.76 -14.96
N ILE A 533 1.63 -30.40 -16.13
CA ILE A 533 2.61 -31.01 -17.05
C ILE A 533 4.08 -30.71 -16.71
#